data_AF-A0A497RBE6-F1
#
_entry.id   AF-A0A497RBE6-F1
#
_cell.length_a   1.000
_cell.length_b   1.000
_cell.length_c   1.000
_cell.angle_alpha   90.00
_cell.angle_beta   90.00
_cell.angle_gamma   90.00
#
_symmetry.space_group_name_H-M   'P 1'
#
loop_
_entity.id
_entity.type
_entity.pdbx_description
1 polymer ?
#
loop_
_entity_poly.entity_id
_entity_poly.type
_entity_poly.pdbx_seq_one_letter_code
_entity_poly.pdbx_strand_id
1 'polypeptide(L)'
;MKQDVLLEELLGTSDFQAIAGFVHAQEEELRARALWALARYARTSVSFEQIKKELQKAKNDGSRILLAAALYQLNSSPTSQEMRFLAEYYKTHYYDEVHDELTVDFTGDFGLSAAVLGFILWEVGYKFFAMDDDLAAYDLDWLTEKNDEKEGNFSILAKK
;
A
#
# COMPACT_ATOMS: atom_id res chain seq x y z
N MET A 1 2.78 -13.53 -23.30
CA MET A 1 3.28 -12.56 -22.32
C MET A 1 2.23 -12.43 -21.22
N LYS A 2 2.57 -12.67 -19.95
CA LYS A 2 1.61 -12.56 -18.83
C LYS A 2 1.37 -11.07 -18.53
N GLN A 3 0.15 -10.69 -18.12
CA GLN A 3 -0.22 -9.30 -17.86
C GLN A 3 0.65 -8.64 -16.77
N ASP A 4 1.11 -9.43 -15.78
CA ASP A 4 2.05 -8.99 -14.74
C ASP A 4 3.38 -8.50 -15.31
N VAL A 5 3.95 -9.25 -16.24
CA VAL A 5 5.23 -8.92 -16.87
C VAL A 5 5.11 -7.61 -17.64
N LEU A 6 3.98 -7.41 -18.33
CA LEU A 6 3.72 -6.16 -19.05
C LEU A 6 3.56 -4.97 -18.10
N LEU A 7 2.85 -5.14 -16.97
CA LEU A 7 2.71 -4.05 -16.01
C LEU A 7 4.07 -3.71 -15.39
N GLU A 8 4.90 -4.68 -15.02
CA GLU A 8 6.23 -4.40 -14.46
C GLU A 8 7.13 -3.65 -15.45
N GLU A 9 7.12 -4.03 -16.73
CA GLU A 9 7.83 -3.28 -17.77
C GLU A 9 7.32 -1.83 -17.85
N LEU A 10 6.00 -1.63 -17.77
CA LEU A 10 5.39 -0.30 -17.84
C LEU A 10 5.69 0.56 -16.61
N LEU A 11 5.82 -0.03 -15.42
CA LEU A 11 6.20 0.69 -14.20
C LEU A 11 7.59 1.33 -14.28
N GLY A 12 8.48 0.79 -15.15
CA GLY A 12 9.77 1.39 -15.48
C GLY A 12 9.70 2.50 -16.55
N THR A 13 8.50 2.84 -17.03
CA THR A 13 8.27 3.86 -18.08
C THR A 13 7.36 4.98 -17.57
N SER A 14 7.19 6.03 -18.38
CA SER A 14 6.20 7.09 -18.13
C SER A 14 4.88 6.90 -18.89
N ASP A 15 4.58 5.69 -19.39
CA ASP A 15 3.34 5.39 -20.10
C ASP A 15 2.17 5.13 -19.13
N PHE A 16 1.71 6.20 -18.49
CA PHE A 16 0.61 6.14 -17.52
C PHE A 16 -0.74 5.81 -18.16
N GLN A 17 -0.88 5.98 -19.48
CA GLN A 17 -2.11 5.61 -20.20
C GLN A 17 -2.20 4.08 -20.33
N ALA A 18 -1.09 3.40 -20.61
CA ALA A 18 -1.04 1.95 -20.60
C ALA A 18 -1.30 1.38 -19.18
N ILE A 19 -0.70 1.98 -18.15
CA ILE A 19 -0.94 1.59 -16.74
C ILE A 19 -2.43 1.75 -16.36
N ALA A 20 -3.10 2.82 -16.82
CA ALA A 20 -4.52 3.04 -16.56
C ALA A 20 -5.44 1.90 -17.08
N GLY A 21 -5.01 1.18 -18.12
CA GLY A 21 -5.73 0.00 -18.61
C GLY A 21 -5.80 -1.15 -17.60
N PHE A 22 -4.82 -1.26 -16.70
CA PHE A 22 -4.75 -2.34 -15.71
C PHE A 22 -5.60 -2.11 -14.47
N VAL A 23 -6.16 -0.92 -14.31
CA VAL A 23 -7.01 -0.59 -13.15
C VAL A 23 -8.33 -1.38 -13.17
N HIS A 24 -8.68 -1.95 -14.32
CA HIS A 24 -9.83 -2.85 -14.50
C HIS A 24 -9.43 -4.31 -14.74
N ALA A 25 -8.18 -4.69 -14.49
CA ALA A 25 -7.73 -6.07 -14.61
C ALA A 25 -8.58 -7.01 -13.74
N GLN A 26 -8.76 -8.27 -14.13
CA GLN A 26 -9.51 -9.24 -13.29
C GLN A 26 -8.71 -9.67 -12.06
N GLU A 27 -7.39 -9.65 -12.18
CA GLU A 27 -6.46 -9.99 -11.12
C GLU A 27 -6.31 -8.83 -10.13
N GLU A 28 -6.53 -9.13 -8.86
CA GLU A 28 -6.53 -8.14 -7.77
C GLU A 28 -5.19 -7.45 -7.61
N GLU A 29 -4.10 -8.23 -7.66
CA GLU A 29 -2.75 -7.72 -7.48
C GLU A 29 -2.35 -6.77 -8.61
N LEU A 30 -2.70 -7.10 -9.86
CA LEU A 30 -2.52 -6.21 -11.01
C LEU A 30 -3.25 -4.88 -10.84
N ARG A 31 -4.51 -4.92 -10.40
CA ARG A 31 -5.28 -3.69 -10.13
C ARG A 31 -4.62 -2.86 -9.03
N ALA A 32 -4.20 -3.49 -7.94
CA ALA A 32 -3.57 -2.82 -6.81
C ALA A 32 -2.25 -2.14 -7.21
N ARG A 33 -1.39 -2.84 -7.98
CA ARG A 33 -0.14 -2.30 -8.52
C ARG A 33 -0.38 -1.10 -9.45
N ALA A 34 -1.36 -1.21 -10.34
CA ALA A 34 -1.73 -0.11 -11.24
C ALA A 34 -2.23 1.12 -10.48
N LEU A 35 -3.08 0.94 -9.47
CA LEU A 35 -3.59 2.02 -8.64
C LEU A 35 -2.50 2.70 -7.83
N TRP A 36 -1.59 1.93 -7.24
CA TRP A 36 -0.41 2.46 -6.56
C TRP A 36 0.47 3.29 -7.48
N ALA A 37 0.80 2.76 -8.66
CA ALA A 37 1.66 3.43 -9.62
C ALA A 37 1.06 4.75 -10.12
N LEU A 38 -0.25 4.77 -10.42
CA LEU A 38 -0.95 5.99 -10.78
C LEU A 38 -1.00 6.98 -9.62
N ALA A 39 -1.25 6.53 -8.39
CA ALA A 39 -1.21 7.41 -7.23
C ALA A 39 0.19 8.01 -7.00
N ARG A 40 1.24 7.24 -7.30
CA ARG A 40 2.63 7.70 -7.17
C ARG A 40 3.03 8.71 -8.24
N TYR A 41 2.84 8.35 -9.51
CA TYR A 41 3.44 9.06 -10.63
C TYR A 41 2.47 9.93 -11.43
N ALA A 42 1.17 9.68 -11.32
CA ALA A 42 0.12 10.36 -12.07
C ALA A 42 -1.12 10.61 -11.18
N ARG A 43 -0.93 11.24 -10.02
CA ARG A 43 -1.95 11.40 -8.94
C ARG A 43 -3.34 11.78 -9.44
N THR A 44 -3.44 12.63 -10.47
CA THR A 44 -4.70 13.09 -11.06
C THR A 44 -5.49 12.01 -11.80
N SER A 45 -4.85 10.88 -12.13
CA SER A 45 -5.43 9.76 -12.89
C SER A 45 -6.12 8.71 -12.01
N VAL A 46 -6.08 8.87 -10.68
CA VAL A 46 -6.75 7.97 -9.73
C VAL A 46 -7.46 8.77 -8.65
N SER A 47 -8.58 8.26 -8.16
CA SER A 47 -9.36 8.90 -7.10
C SER A 47 -9.32 8.09 -5.81
N PHE A 48 -9.49 8.80 -4.69
CA PHE A 48 -9.67 8.21 -3.36
C PHE A 48 -10.74 7.10 -3.34
N GLU A 49 -11.95 7.38 -3.88
CA GLU A 49 -13.07 6.42 -3.86
C GLU A 49 -12.75 5.13 -4.62
N GLN A 50 -11.91 5.19 -5.65
CA GLN A 50 -11.49 4.01 -6.40
C GLN A 50 -10.57 3.12 -5.57
N ILE A 51 -9.54 3.69 -4.93
CA ILE A 51 -8.59 2.95 -4.10
C ILE A 51 -9.30 2.39 -2.86
N LYS A 52 -10.14 3.20 -2.22
CA LYS A 52 -10.98 2.80 -1.07
C LYS A 52 -11.82 1.56 -1.40
N LYS A 53 -12.52 1.57 -2.53
CA LYS A 53 -13.37 0.46 -2.97
C LYS A 53 -12.59 -0.83 -3.18
N GLU A 54 -11.38 -0.74 -3.74
CA GLU A 54 -10.53 -1.92 -3.93
C GLU A 54 -9.93 -2.40 -2.60
N LEU A 55 -9.51 -1.49 -1.71
CA LEU A 55 -8.94 -1.87 -0.40
C LEU A 55 -9.96 -2.65 0.45
N GLN A 56 -11.22 -2.22 0.43
CA GLN A 56 -12.30 -2.91 1.14
C GLN A 56 -12.57 -4.34 0.63
N LYS A 57 -12.10 -4.69 -0.57
CA LYS A 57 -12.30 -6.00 -1.19
C LYS A 57 -11.03 -6.83 -1.24
N ALA A 58 -9.88 -6.24 -0.94
CA ALA A 58 -8.58 -6.87 -1.07
C ALA A 58 -8.45 -8.07 -0.12
N LYS A 59 -8.02 -9.21 -0.68
CA LYS A 59 -7.99 -10.49 0.02
C LYS A 59 -6.61 -10.87 0.55
N ASN A 60 -5.55 -10.40 -0.11
CA ASN A 60 -4.18 -10.70 0.26
C ASN A 60 -3.43 -9.45 0.75
N ASP A 61 -2.31 -9.67 1.43
CA ASP A 61 -1.51 -8.59 2.01
C ASP A 61 -0.88 -7.68 0.96
N GLY A 62 -0.34 -8.23 -0.11
CA GLY A 62 0.31 -7.46 -1.17
C GLY A 62 -0.63 -6.39 -1.74
N SER A 63 -1.86 -6.77 -2.08
CA SER A 63 -2.89 -5.84 -2.55
C SER A 63 -3.22 -4.77 -1.51
N ARG A 64 -3.42 -5.14 -0.24
CA ARG A 64 -3.76 -4.18 0.83
C ARG A 64 -2.65 -3.17 1.04
N ILE A 65 -1.40 -3.64 1.05
CA ILE A 65 -0.21 -2.81 1.21
C ILE A 65 -0.12 -1.81 0.05
N LEU A 66 -0.23 -2.28 -1.19
CA LEU A 66 -0.19 -1.41 -2.37
C LEU A 66 -1.32 -0.37 -2.37
N LEU A 67 -2.52 -0.76 -1.96
CA LEU A 67 -3.68 0.15 -1.92
C LEU A 67 -3.57 1.16 -0.77
N ALA A 68 -3.09 0.76 0.40
CA ALA A 68 -2.78 1.69 1.50
C ALA A 68 -1.66 2.66 1.12
N ALA A 69 -0.60 2.16 0.47
CA ALA A 69 0.46 2.96 -0.10
C ALA A 69 -0.08 3.98 -1.12
N ALA A 70 -1.02 3.57 -1.98
CA ALA A 70 -1.67 4.46 -2.94
C ALA A 70 -2.44 5.60 -2.24
N LEU A 71 -3.15 5.32 -1.16
CA LEU A 71 -3.83 6.35 -0.34
C LEU A 71 -2.82 7.34 0.26
N TYR A 72 -1.72 6.83 0.80
CA TYR A 72 -0.64 7.65 1.34
C TYR A 72 -0.02 8.56 0.25
N GLN A 73 0.19 8.03 -0.96
CA GLN A 73 0.67 8.83 -2.10
C GLN A 73 -0.28 9.94 -2.53
N LEU A 74 -1.59 9.70 -2.45
CA LEU A 74 -2.56 10.72 -2.79
C LEU A 74 -2.49 11.90 -1.82
N ASN A 75 -2.47 11.63 -0.51
CA ASN A 75 -2.35 12.67 0.52
C ASN A 75 -1.96 12.10 1.90
N SER A 76 -0.71 12.29 2.30
CA SER A 76 -0.17 11.85 3.59
C SER A 76 -0.44 12.79 4.77
N SER A 77 -1.27 13.83 4.60
CA SER A 77 -1.67 14.66 5.73
C SER A 77 -2.53 13.85 6.72
N PRO A 78 -2.30 13.92 8.05
CA PRO A 78 -3.13 13.21 9.03
C PRO A 78 -4.60 13.62 8.98
N THR A 79 -4.91 14.82 8.49
CA THR A 79 -6.29 15.30 8.39
C THR A 79 -6.94 14.98 7.04
N SER A 80 -6.21 14.33 6.12
CA SER A 80 -6.74 13.95 4.80
C SER A 80 -7.83 12.89 4.95
N GLN A 81 -8.74 12.82 3.97
CA GLN A 81 -9.76 11.77 3.95
C GLN A 81 -9.12 10.39 3.75
N GLU A 82 -7.98 10.34 3.04
CA GLU A 82 -7.20 9.14 2.75
C GLU A 82 -6.64 8.51 4.04
N MET A 83 -5.96 9.31 4.86
CA MET A 83 -5.35 8.83 6.11
C MET A 83 -6.38 8.57 7.19
N ARG A 84 -7.46 9.36 7.28
CA ARG A 84 -8.58 9.07 8.17
C ARG A 84 -9.25 7.74 7.84
N PHE A 85 -9.52 7.50 6.55
CA PHE A 85 -10.07 6.21 6.13
C PHE A 85 -9.12 5.06 6.45
N LEU A 86 -7.83 5.22 6.17
CA LEU A 86 -6.84 4.18 6.46
C LEU A 86 -6.75 3.88 7.97
N ALA A 87 -6.83 4.91 8.82
CA ALA A 87 -6.87 4.74 10.28
C ALA A 87 -8.09 3.95 10.74
N GLU A 88 -9.28 4.28 10.23
CA GLU A 88 -10.51 3.56 10.56
C GLU A 88 -10.52 2.12 10.02
N TYR A 89 -10.00 1.92 8.80
CA TYR A 89 -9.79 0.59 8.24
C TYR A 89 -8.86 -0.23 9.13
N TYR A 90 -7.75 0.38 9.55
CA TYR A 90 -6.77 -0.28 10.41
C TYR A 90 -7.38 -0.71 11.74
N LYS A 91 -8.08 0.21 12.40
CA LYS A 91 -8.80 -0.07 13.65
C LYS A 91 -9.79 -1.22 13.52
N THR A 92 -10.56 -1.21 12.44
CA THR A 92 -11.60 -2.22 12.20
C THR A 92 -11.01 -3.61 11.97
N HIS A 93 -9.83 -3.70 11.35
CA HIS A 93 -9.31 -4.97 10.83
C HIS A 93 -8.13 -5.54 11.60
N TYR A 94 -7.38 -4.72 12.34
CA TYR A 94 -6.11 -5.13 12.93
C TYR A 94 -5.92 -4.73 14.39
N TYR A 95 -6.80 -3.91 14.97
CA TYR A 95 -6.57 -3.31 16.28
C TYR A 95 -7.74 -3.48 17.23
N ASP A 96 -7.46 -3.91 18.45
CA ASP A 96 -8.42 -3.93 19.56
C ASP A 96 -8.19 -2.70 20.44
N GLU A 97 -9.06 -1.69 20.31
CA GLU A 97 -9.00 -0.47 21.11
C GLU A 97 -9.26 -0.70 22.61
N VAL A 98 -9.92 -1.79 22.99
CA VAL A 98 -10.21 -2.09 24.40
C VAL A 98 -8.97 -2.59 25.12
N HIS A 99 -8.19 -3.42 24.44
CA HIS A 99 -6.99 -4.07 25.00
C HIS A 99 -5.68 -3.40 24.57
N ASP A 100 -5.75 -2.39 23.70
CA ASP A 100 -4.62 -1.63 23.18
C ASP A 100 -3.61 -2.53 22.43
N GLU A 101 -4.12 -3.51 21.66
CA GLU A 101 -3.32 -4.56 21.04
C GLU A 101 -3.72 -4.87 19.59
N LEU A 102 -2.83 -5.53 18.87
CA LEU A 102 -3.12 -6.07 17.53
C LEU A 102 -3.99 -7.31 17.61
N THR A 103 -4.99 -7.41 16.75
CA THR A 103 -5.88 -8.58 16.66
C THR A 103 -5.36 -9.69 15.75
N VAL A 104 -4.23 -9.47 15.09
CA VAL A 104 -3.64 -10.40 14.14
C VAL A 104 -2.20 -10.75 14.53
N ASP A 105 -1.85 -12.02 14.36
CA ASP A 105 -0.47 -12.47 14.45
C ASP A 105 0.30 -12.05 13.18
N PHE A 106 1.53 -11.56 13.35
CA PHE A 106 2.39 -11.15 12.22
C PHE A 106 2.84 -12.31 11.32
N THR A 107 2.54 -13.56 11.69
CA THR A 107 2.89 -14.78 10.94
C THR A 107 1.67 -15.29 10.18
N GLY A 108 1.33 -14.67 9.04
CA GLY A 108 0.26 -15.13 8.17
C GLY A 108 -0.17 -14.09 7.13
N ASP A 109 -1.09 -14.47 6.24
CA ASP A 109 -1.89 -13.51 5.51
C ASP A 109 -2.60 -12.61 6.54
N PHE A 110 -2.62 -11.30 6.34
CA PHE A 110 -3.02 -10.21 7.25
C PHE A 110 -1.91 -9.63 8.13
N GLY A 111 -0.91 -10.43 8.54
CA GLY A 111 0.14 -9.96 9.44
C GLY A 111 1.03 -8.89 8.80
N LEU A 112 1.44 -9.11 7.55
CA LEU A 112 2.32 -8.16 6.87
C LEU A 112 1.60 -6.86 6.54
N SER A 113 0.32 -6.93 6.14
CA SER A 113 -0.46 -5.71 5.91
C SER A 113 -0.73 -4.94 7.19
N ALA A 114 -1.01 -5.61 8.32
CA ALA A 114 -1.12 -4.94 9.61
C ALA A 114 0.16 -4.17 9.97
N ALA A 115 1.33 -4.80 9.86
CA ALA A 115 2.60 -4.12 10.14
C ALA A 115 2.78 -2.87 9.27
N VAL A 116 2.68 -3.02 7.95
CA VAL A 116 2.96 -1.94 7.00
C VAL A 116 1.93 -0.80 7.09
N LEU A 117 0.65 -1.11 7.24
CA LEU A 117 -0.38 -0.09 7.42
C LEU A 117 -0.20 0.65 8.75
N GLY A 118 0.17 -0.07 9.82
CA GLY A 118 0.54 0.53 11.09
C GLY A 118 1.69 1.52 10.96
N PHE A 119 2.72 1.19 10.16
CA PHE A 119 3.84 2.10 9.90
C PHE A 119 3.42 3.34 9.12
N ILE A 120 2.64 3.20 8.05
CA ILE A 120 2.09 4.34 7.29
C ILE A 120 1.34 5.30 8.22
N LEU A 121 0.51 4.73 9.11
CA LEU A 121 -0.30 5.50 10.06
C LEU A 121 0.55 6.18 11.13
N TRP A 122 1.56 5.48 11.65
CA TRP A 122 2.53 6.04 12.59
C TRP A 122 3.28 7.24 12.00
N GLU A 123 3.75 7.12 10.75
CA GLU A 123 4.49 8.15 10.05
C GLU A 123 3.70 9.46 9.95
N VAL A 124 2.39 9.36 9.70
CA VAL A 124 1.52 10.54 9.60
C VAL A 124 0.95 10.99 10.95
N GLY A 125 1.27 10.30 12.05
CA GLY A 125 0.98 10.73 13.43
C GLY A 125 -0.12 9.94 14.17
N TYR A 126 -0.65 8.86 13.59
CA TYR A 126 -1.56 7.94 14.28
C TYR A 126 -0.77 6.84 15.01
N LYS A 127 -0.66 6.98 16.34
CA LYS A 127 0.14 6.08 17.18
C LYS A 127 -0.75 5.08 17.89
N PHE A 128 -0.98 3.92 17.28
CA PHE A 128 -1.83 2.88 17.85
C PHE A 128 -1.10 1.95 18.82
N PHE A 129 0.21 1.78 18.76
CA PHE A 129 0.97 0.97 19.73
C PHE A 129 2.42 1.43 19.76
N ALA A 130 3.13 1.19 20.86
CA ALA A 130 4.56 1.46 20.93
C ALA A 130 5.31 0.54 19.96
N MET A 131 5.94 1.13 18.94
CA MET A 131 6.86 0.43 18.05
C MET A 131 8.28 0.59 18.61
N ASP A 132 8.88 -0.49 19.12
CA ASP A 132 10.28 -0.49 19.56
C ASP A 132 11.21 -0.45 18.32
N ASP A 133 11.54 0.77 17.92
CA ASP A 133 12.74 1.32 17.23
C ASP A 133 13.48 0.63 16.06
N ASP A 134 13.18 -0.58 15.58
CA ASP A 134 13.89 -1.11 14.38
C ASP A 134 13.07 -1.02 13.08
N LEU A 135 12.78 0.23 12.70
CA LEU A 135 12.02 0.64 11.51
C LEU A 135 12.82 0.54 10.20
N ALA A 136 14.13 0.26 10.26
CA ALA A 136 14.97 0.13 9.06
C ALA A 136 14.68 -1.16 8.25
N ALA A 137 13.96 -2.12 8.84
CA ALA A 137 13.66 -3.40 8.20
C ALA A 137 12.52 -3.33 7.18
N TYR A 138 11.63 -2.33 7.31
CA TYR A 138 10.54 -2.06 6.38
C TYR A 138 10.87 -0.74 5.70
N ASP A 139 11.92 -0.74 4.87
CA ASP A 139 12.21 0.33 3.91
C ASP A 139 10.87 0.82 3.34
N LEU A 140 10.42 1.99 3.76
CA LEU A 140 9.23 2.68 3.24
C LEU A 140 9.66 3.73 2.21
N ASP A 141 10.95 3.81 1.87
CA ASP A 141 11.47 4.76 0.89
C ASP A 141 10.91 4.44 -0.51
N TRP A 142 10.50 3.18 -0.77
CA TRP A 142 9.70 2.86 -1.96
C TRP A 142 8.32 3.56 -1.99
N LEU A 143 7.81 4.03 -0.85
CA LEU A 143 6.65 4.91 -0.78
C LEU A 143 7.05 6.34 -1.12
N THR A 144 8.17 6.88 -0.67
CA THR A 144 8.41 8.34 -0.73
C THR A 144 9.45 8.79 -1.75
N GLU A 145 10.41 7.96 -2.15
CA GLU A 145 11.57 8.40 -2.92
C GLU A 145 11.39 8.40 -4.43
N LYS A 146 11.50 9.59 -5.03
CA LYS A 146 11.99 9.77 -6.39
C LYS A 146 13.38 9.12 -6.51
N ASN A 147 13.47 7.82 -6.76
CA ASN A 147 14.76 7.18 -7.03
C ASN A 147 15.17 7.46 -8.47
N ASP A 148 15.71 8.66 -8.69
CA ASP A 148 16.80 8.81 -9.64
C ASP A 148 17.95 7.94 -9.08
N GLU A 149 18.25 6.83 -9.76
CA GLU A 149 19.39 5.94 -9.48
C GLU A 149 19.31 5.08 -8.20
N LYS A 150 18.52 3.99 -8.26
CA LYS A 150 18.96 2.67 -7.78
C LYS A 150 18.05 1.59 -8.37
N GLU A 151 18.64 0.69 -9.14
CA GLU A 151 18.03 -0.57 -9.55
C GLU A 151 17.69 -1.40 -8.30
N GLY A 152 16.52 -1.13 -7.72
CA GLY A 152 15.95 -1.91 -6.62
C GLY A 152 15.27 -3.14 -7.19
N ASN A 153 15.97 -4.28 -7.12
CA ASN A 153 15.37 -5.59 -7.36
C ASN A 153 14.14 -5.78 -6.47
N PHE A 154 12.96 -5.80 -7.08
CA PHE A 154 11.73 -6.25 -6.44
C PHE A 154 11.86 -7.73 -6.10
N SER A 155 12.08 -8.02 -4.82
CA SER A 155 12.03 -9.37 -4.27
C SER A 155 11.17 -9.32 -3.01
N ILE A 156 9.84 -9.31 -3.20
CA ILE A 156 8.92 -9.78 -2.16
C ILE A 156 9.04 -11.32 -2.17
N LEU A 157 10.17 -11.83 -1.73
CA LEU A 157 10.33 -13.25 -1.48
C LEU A 157 9.66 -13.55 -0.15
N ALA A 158 8.42 -14.03 -0.23
CA ALA A 158 7.89 -14.94 0.77
C ALA A 158 8.94 -16.05 1.00
N LYS A 159 9.66 -15.99 2.11
CA LYS A 159 10.54 -17.09 2.51
C LYS A 159 9.66 -18.27 2.89
N LYS A 160 9.88 -19.38 2.18
CA LYS A 160 9.32 -20.71 2.46
C LYS A 160 9.64 -21.18 3.87
#